data_AF-A0A1G6GQZ1-F1
#
_entry.id   AF-A0A1G6GQZ1-F1
#
_cell.length_a   1.000
_cell.length_b   1.000
_cell.length_c   1.000
_cell.angle_alpha   90.00
_cell.angle_beta   90.00
_cell.angle_gamma   90.00
#
_symmetry.space_group_name_H-M   'P 1'
#
loop_
_entity.id
_entity.type
_entity.pdbx_description
1 polymer ?
#
loop_
_entity_poly.entity_id
_entity_poly.type
_entity_poly.pdbx_seq_one_letter_code
_entity_poly.pdbx_strand_id
1 'polypeptide(L)'
;MIPNDFPPVVYVPCTAVAETGTVNVTLRKTADGRTALLAYSALDRLRAGAGDQVPWSLMTIPDLQRVHDETPYDVLYLDLRIPERARGEVPA
;
A
#
# COMPACT_ATOMS: atom_id res chain seq x y z
N MET A 1 17.12 0.21 4.86
CA MET A 1 17.78 -0.12 3.58
C MET A 1 16.83 -1.05 2.83
N ILE A 2 16.41 -0.68 1.61
CA ILE A 2 15.55 -1.55 0.77
C ILE A 2 16.44 -2.62 0.11
N PRO A 3 16.04 -3.91 0.08
CA PRO A 3 16.82 -4.96 -0.59
C PRO A 3 17.02 -4.68 -2.08
N ASN A 4 18.16 -5.11 -2.65
CA ASN A 4 18.46 -4.94 -4.08
C ASN A 4 17.42 -5.60 -5.01
N ASP A 5 16.75 -6.65 -4.56
CA ASP A 5 15.73 -7.38 -5.33
C ASP A 5 14.32 -6.80 -5.16
N PHE A 6 14.17 -5.68 -4.44
CA PHE A 6 12.87 -5.04 -4.29
C PHE A 6 12.43 -4.44 -5.63
N PRO A 7 11.15 -4.61 -6.04
CA PRO A 7 10.67 -4.08 -7.30
C PRO A 7 10.91 -2.55 -7.41
N PRO A 8 11.45 -2.05 -8.54
CA PRO A 8 11.73 -0.62 -8.69
C PRO A 8 10.45 0.23 -8.67
N VAL A 9 9.32 -0.40 -8.99
CA VAL A 9 7.97 0.16 -8.91
C VAL A 9 7.01 -0.85 -8.29
N VAL A 10 6.03 -0.36 -7.55
CA VAL A 10 4.99 -1.17 -6.88
C VAL A 10 3.61 -0.53 -7.04
N TYR A 11 2.58 -1.37 -6.99
CA TYR A 11 1.19 -0.95 -6.96
C TYR A 11 0.74 -0.81 -5.50
N VAL A 12 0.19 0.36 -5.14
CA VAL A 12 -0.19 0.70 -3.77
C VAL A 12 -1.68 1.03 -3.72
N PRO A 13 -2.48 0.35 -2.88
CA PRO A 13 -3.89 0.71 -2.68
C PRO A 13 -4.05 2.12 -2.12
N CYS A 14 -5.01 2.88 -2.66
CA CYS A 14 -5.32 4.25 -2.25
C CYS A 14 -6.83 4.49 -2.15
N THR A 15 -7.25 5.53 -1.43
CA THR A 15 -8.67 5.86 -1.24
C THR A 15 -9.19 6.83 -2.30
N ALA A 16 -8.34 7.72 -2.81
CA ALA A 16 -8.59 8.55 -3.98
C ALA A 16 -7.27 9.17 -4.49
N VAL A 17 -7.20 9.42 -5.79
CA VAL A 17 -6.23 10.37 -6.36
C VAL A 17 -6.89 11.73 -6.22
N ALA A 18 -6.42 12.58 -5.31
CA ALA A 18 -6.95 13.95 -5.22
C ALA A 18 -6.66 14.68 -6.55
N GLU A 19 -7.57 15.55 -6.98
CA GLU A 19 -7.39 16.36 -8.21
C GLU A 19 -6.10 17.21 -8.19
N THR A 20 -5.54 17.43 -6.99
CA THR A 20 -4.29 18.15 -6.73
C THR A 20 -3.03 17.31 -6.89
N GLY A 21 -3.14 16.02 -7.27
CA GLY A 21 -2.00 15.11 -7.43
C GLY A 21 -1.52 14.45 -6.12
N THR A 22 -2.21 14.71 -5.00
CA THR A 22 -1.92 14.04 -3.72
C THR A 22 -2.57 12.66 -3.70
N VAL A 23 -1.76 11.60 -3.61
CA VAL A 23 -2.24 10.22 -3.50
C VAL A 23 -2.40 9.87 -2.03
N ASN A 24 -3.64 9.68 -1.58
CA ASN A 24 -3.91 9.21 -0.22
C ASN A 24 -3.77 7.68 -0.17
N VAL A 25 -2.60 7.19 0.22
CA VAL A 25 -2.37 5.75 0.39
C VAL A 25 -3.20 5.18 1.52
N THR A 26 -3.65 3.93 1.37
CA THR A 26 -4.39 3.25 2.43
C THR A 26 -3.42 2.57 3.38
N LEU A 27 -3.17 3.20 4.53
CA LEU A 27 -2.43 2.58 5.63
C LEU A 27 -3.37 1.69 6.47
N ARG A 28 -2.82 0.62 7.03
CA ARG A 28 -3.55 -0.32 7.88
C ARG A 28 -2.91 -0.45 9.24
N LYS A 29 -3.72 -0.60 10.28
CA LYS A 29 -3.23 -1.03 11.59
C LYS A 29 -3.09 -2.55 11.62
N THR A 30 -1.94 -3.03 12.07
CA THR A 30 -1.68 -4.44 12.33
C THR A 30 -2.16 -4.81 13.74
N ALA A 31 -2.30 -6.11 14.01
CA ALA A 31 -2.71 -6.61 15.32
C ALA A 31 -1.70 -6.26 16.44
N ASP A 32 -0.43 -6.03 16.10
CA ASP A 32 0.62 -5.58 17.02
C ASP A 32 0.73 -4.05 17.13
N GLY A 33 -0.25 -3.30 16.59
CA GLY A 33 -0.37 -1.84 16.74
C GLY A 33 0.43 -1.00 15.74
N ARG A 34 1.25 -1.64 14.90
CA ARG A 34 2.03 -0.96 13.85
C ARG A 34 1.15 -0.45 12.72
N THR A 35 1.66 0.58 12.05
CA THR A 35 1.10 1.14 10.83
C THR A 35 1.77 0.48 9.63
N ALA A 36 1.00 -0.20 8.81
CA ALA A 36 1.46 -0.94 7.65
C ALA A 36 1.05 -0.25 6.35
N LEU A 37 2.01 -0.12 5.44
CA LEU A 37 1.76 0.15 4.03
C LEU A 37 1.74 -1.18 3.26
N LEU A 38 0.73 -1.38 2.42
CA LEU A 38 0.66 -2.52 1.52
C LEU A 38 1.14 -2.12 0.14
N ALA A 39 2.07 -2.88 -0.41
CA ALA A 39 2.60 -2.72 -1.76
C ALA A 39 2.53 -4.05 -2.50
N TYR A 40 2.33 -4.00 -3.81
CA TYR A 40 2.23 -5.18 -4.64
C TYR A 40 3.16 -5.06 -5.83
N SER A 41 3.84 -6.16 -6.17
CA SER A 41 4.77 -6.19 -7.31
C SER A 41 4.05 -6.24 -8.65
N ALA A 42 2.78 -6.62 -8.67
CA ALA A 42 1.96 -6.75 -9.88
C ALA A 42 0.47 -6.49 -9.61
N LEU A 43 -0.26 -6.08 -10.65
CA LEU A 43 -1.67 -5.71 -10.56
C LEU A 43 -2.59 -6.90 -10.23
N ASP A 44 -2.30 -8.10 -10.73
CA ASP A 44 -3.03 -9.33 -10.39
C ASP A 44 -2.86 -9.68 -8.90
N ARG A 45 -1.66 -9.49 -8.34
CA ARG A 45 -1.39 -9.69 -6.91
C ARG A 45 -2.12 -8.67 -6.05
N LEU A 46 -2.17 -7.41 -6.48
CA LEU A 46 -2.96 -6.37 -5.82
C LEU A 46 -4.44 -6.75 -5.78
N ARG A 47 -5.00 -7.18 -6.90
CA ARG A 47 -6.41 -7.62 -6.98
C ARG A 47 -6.68 -8.80 -6.06
N ALA A 48 -5.82 -9.81 -6.10
CA ALA A 48 -5.92 -10.98 -5.24
C ALA A 48 -5.71 -10.68 -3.73
N GLY A 49 -4.93 -9.64 -3.41
CA GLY A 49 -4.55 -9.30 -2.04
C GLY A 49 -5.44 -8.25 -1.37
N ALA A 50 -5.68 -7.13 -2.05
CA ALA A 50 -6.43 -5.97 -1.56
C ALA A 50 -7.87 -5.90 -2.10
N GLY A 51 -8.19 -6.63 -3.17
CA GLY A 51 -9.53 -6.69 -3.79
C GLY A 51 -9.56 -6.16 -5.22
N ASP A 52 -10.50 -6.67 -6.02
CA ASP A 52 -10.53 -6.42 -7.47
C ASP A 52 -10.83 -4.97 -7.87
N GLN A 53 -11.59 -4.26 -7.03
CA GLN A 53 -12.09 -2.89 -7.31
C GLN A 53 -11.35 -1.81 -6.50
N VAL A 54 -10.28 -2.18 -5.79
CA VAL A 54 -9.55 -1.20 -4.97
C VAL A 54 -8.85 -0.17 -5.87
N PRO A 55 -9.01 1.14 -5.62
CA PRO A 55 -8.20 2.13 -6.31
C PRO A 55 -6.71 1.92 -5.96
N TRP A 56 -5.85 2.22 -6.91
CA TRP A 56 -4.42 2.02 -6.74
C TRP A 56 -3.61 3.09 -7.47
N SER A 57 -2.38 3.30 -7.02
CA SER A 57 -1.37 4.12 -7.69
C SER A 57 -0.11 3.31 -7.93
N LEU A 58 0.60 3.60 -9.02
CA LEU A 58 1.94 3.05 -9.27
C LEU A 58 2.96 3.98 -8.63
N MET A 59 3.83 3.42 -7.77
CA MET A 59 4.79 4.19 -6.99
C MET A 59 6.20 3.66 -7.18
N THR A 60 7.14 4.57 -7.35
CA THR A 60 8.59 4.30 -7.30
C THR A 60 9.08 4.28 -5.85
N ILE A 61 10.31 3.80 -5.63
CA ILE A 61 10.95 3.88 -4.29
C ILE A 61 10.98 5.31 -3.72
N PRO A 62 11.38 6.35 -4.49
CA PRO A 62 11.27 7.74 -4.02
C PRO A 62 9.86 8.19 -3.63
N ASP A 63 8.83 7.68 -4.32
CA ASP A 63 7.44 8.01 -3.97
C ASP A 63 7.04 7.40 -2.63
N LEU A 64 7.45 6.15 -2.36
CA LEU A 64 7.25 5.51 -1.06
C LEU A 64 7.97 6.26 0.07
N GLN A 65 9.16 6.80 -0.19
CA GLN A 65 9.87 7.62 0.77
C GLN A 65 9.10 8.91 1.08
N ARG A 66 8.59 9.61 0.07
CA ARG A 66 7.74 10.80 0.29
C ARG A 66 6.49 10.46 1.10
N VAL A 67 5.82 9.34 0.79
CA VAL A 67 4.68 8.86 1.57
C VAL A 67 5.08 8.65 3.03
N HIS A 68 6.24 8.04 3.30
CA HIS A 68 6.73 7.85 4.66
C HIS A 68 7.05 9.17 5.37
N ASP A 69 7.66 10.13 4.67
CA ASP A 69 8.02 11.43 5.22
C ASP A 69 6.78 12.26 5.58
N GLU A 70 5.71 12.17 4.78
CA GLU A 70 4.43 12.86 5.00
C GLU A 70 3.54 12.13 6.00
N THR A 71 3.46 10.79 5.92
CA THR A 71 2.65 9.93 6.78
C THR A 71 3.44 8.68 7.15
N PRO A 72 4.16 8.70 8.29
CA PRO A 72 5.02 7.61 8.70
C PRO A 72 4.27 6.27 8.84
N TYR A 73 4.92 5.22 8.33
CA TYR A 73 4.50 3.84 8.50
C TYR A 73 5.65 3.01 9.06
N ASP A 74 5.35 2.05 9.93
CA ASP A 74 6.34 1.24 10.63
C ASP A 74 6.81 0.04 9.80
N VAL A 75 5.97 -0.44 8.88
CA VAL A 75 6.24 -1.64 8.09
C VAL A 75 5.64 -1.53 6.69
N LEU A 76 6.36 -2.06 5.70
CA LEU A 76 5.86 -2.26 4.34
C LEU A 76 5.73 -3.76 4.10
N TYR A 77 4.54 -4.21 3.73
CA TYR A 77 4.32 -5.58 3.28
C TYR A 77 4.23 -5.64 1.76
N LEU A 78 5.06 -6.50 1.16
CA LEU A 78 5.04 -6.78 -0.27
C LEU A 78 4.21 -8.02 -0.56
N ASP A 79 3.25 -7.92 -1.48
CA ASP A 79 2.40 -9.02 -1.97
C ASP A 79 1.63 -9.78 -0.88
N LEU A 80 1.27 -9.09 0.21
CA LEU A 80 0.48 -9.67 1.28
C LEU A 80 -0.95 -9.96 0.80
N ARG A 81 -1.39 -11.21 0.95
CA ARG A 81 -2.80 -11.55 0.71
C ARG A 81 -3.63 -11.33 1.96
N ILE A 82 -4.49 -10.31 1.93
CA ILE A 82 -5.46 -10.08 3.00
C ILE A 82 -6.57 -11.13 2.86
N PRO A 83 -6.96 -11.82 3.96
CA PRO A 83 -8.14 -12.67 3.97
C PRO A 83 -9.36 -11.89 3.51
N GLU A 84 -10.22 -12.50 2.68
CA GLU A 84 -11.38 -11.84 2.05
C GLU A 84 -12.21 -11.00 3.03
N ARG A 85 -12.53 -11.58 4.19
CA ARG A 85 -13.28 -10.93 5.28
C ARG A 85 -12.68 -9.63 5.83
N ALA A 86 -11.41 -9.35 5.58
CA ALA A 86 -10.70 -8.18 6.10
C ALA A 86 -10.27 -7.20 4.99
N ARG A 87 -10.63 -7.47 3.72
CA ARG A 87 -10.38 -6.56 2.60
C ARG A 87 -11.33 -5.35 2.69
N GLY A 88 -10.83 -4.15 2.42
CA GLY A 88 -11.63 -2.92 2.42
C GLY A 88 -11.99 -2.35 3.80
N GLU A 89 -11.79 -3.10 4.89
CA GLU A 89 -12.00 -2.61 6.25
C GLU A 89 -10.84 -1.68 6.66
N VAL A 90 -11.10 -0.39 6.78
CA VAL A 90 -10.27 0.52 7.58
C VAL A 90 -10.81 0.39 9.01
N PRO A 91 -10.08 -0.22 9.96
CA PRO A 91 -10.57 -0.28 11.33
C PRO A 91 -10.83 1.15 11.83
N ALA A 92 -12.04 1.37 12.35
CA ALA A 92 -12.52 2.64 12.87
C ALA A 92 -11.64 3.19 14.01
#